data_AF-A0A328TM04-F1
#
_entry.id   AF-A0A328TM04-F1
#
_cell.length_a   1.000
_cell.length_b   1.000
_cell.length_c   1.000
_cell.angle_alpha   90.00
_cell.angle_beta   90.00
_cell.angle_gamma   90.00
#
_symmetry.space_group_name_H-M   'P 1'
#
loop_
_entity.id
_entity.type
_entity.pdbx_description
1 polymer ?
#
loop_
_entity_poly.entity_id
_entity_poly.type
_entity_poly.pdbx_seq_one_letter_code
_entity_poly.pdbx_strand_id
1 'polypeptide(L)'
;MNCNGSNEDNTGWDFIVEYPHEYDDVVLADKSPATKEFKIQIKATDLKKRKLPISLSNLMRLCNTPLPCFILFLEYNKKSEPESVFLVHISKDIIFNVLKSARENSLNKERKNFNKKP
;
A
#
# COMPACT_ATOMS: atom_id res chain seq x y z
N MET A 1 15.93 10.31 22.32
CA MET A 1 15.05 9.51 21.46
C MET A 1 13.63 9.89 21.82
N ASN A 2 13.00 10.75 21.03
CA ASN A 2 11.66 11.22 21.31
C ASN A 2 10.71 10.38 20.46
N CYS A 3 10.09 9.37 21.06
CA CYS A 3 9.01 8.61 20.44
C CYS A 3 7.76 9.49 20.46
N ASN A 4 7.44 10.13 19.33
CA ASN A 4 6.13 10.74 19.14
C ASN A 4 5.08 9.63 19.10
N GLY A 5 4.03 9.77 19.92
CA GLY A 5 2.97 8.77 20.07
C GLY A 5 2.34 8.44 18.72
N SER A 6 2.24 7.14 18.44
CA SER A 6 1.55 6.62 17.26
C SER A 6 0.07 6.98 17.35
N ASN A 7 -0.35 7.98 16.59
CA ASN A 7 -1.76 8.15 16.25
C ASN A 7 -2.12 6.96 15.35
N GLU A 8 -3.03 6.09 15.81
CA GLU A 8 -3.58 5.04 14.96
C GLU A 8 -4.22 5.69 13.73
N ASP A 9 -3.59 5.51 12.57
CA ASP A 9 -4.13 5.98 11.32
C ASP A 9 -5.42 5.21 11.02
N ASN A 10 -6.55 5.87 11.28
CA ASN A 10 -7.92 5.44 10.91
C ASN A 10 -8.08 5.10 9.41
N THR A 11 -7.05 5.37 8.61
CA THR A 11 -6.99 5.11 7.18
C THR A 11 -6.13 3.88 6.82
N GLY A 12 -5.57 3.12 7.78
CA GLY A 12 -4.93 1.83 7.51
C GLY A 12 -3.73 1.88 6.57
N TRP A 13 -2.98 2.99 6.61
CA TRP A 13 -1.65 3.08 6.03
C TRP A 13 -0.64 2.65 7.09
N ASP A 14 0.27 1.75 6.74
CA ASP A 14 1.27 1.31 7.72
C ASP A 14 2.42 2.32 7.79
N PHE A 15 2.88 2.84 6.65
CA PHE A 15 3.99 3.80 6.60
C PHE A 15 3.85 4.83 5.47
N ILE A 16 4.19 6.08 5.78
CA ILE A 16 4.50 7.13 4.80
C ILE A 16 6.01 7.36 4.88
N VAL A 17 6.68 7.25 3.75
CA VAL A 17 8.14 7.38 3.64
C VAL A 17 8.47 8.60 2.81
N GLU A 18 9.22 9.53 3.41
CA GLU A 18 9.74 10.70 2.73
C GLU A 18 11.22 10.49 2.43
N TYR A 19 11.65 10.82 1.21
CA TYR A 19 13.06 10.76 0.85
C TYR A 19 13.82 11.87 1.59
N PRO A 20 14.99 11.60 2.20
CA PRO A 20 15.78 12.63 2.87
C PRO A 20 16.11 13.74 1.88
N HIS A 21 15.83 14.98 2.25
CA HIS A 21 16.08 16.11 1.37
C HIS A 21 17.59 16.32 1.24
N GLU A 22 18.13 15.95 0.09
CA GLU A 22 19.49 16.33 -0.30
C GLU A 22 19.44 17.81 -0.69
N TYR A 23 19.82 18.67 0.26
CA TYR A 23 20.10 20.06 -0.06
C TYR A 23 21.40 20.08 -0.87
N ASP A 24 21.29 20.33 -2.18
CA ASP A 24 22.45 20.79 -2.94
C ASP A 24 22.79 22.20 -2.43
N ASP A 25 24.00 22.39 -1.90
CA ASP A 25 24.50 23.67 -1.35
C ASP A 25 24.44 24.86 -2.34
N VAL A 26 24.10 24.60 -3.61
CA VAL A 26 24.14 25.55 -4.73
C VAL A 26 22.75 26.02 -5.18
N VAL A 27 21.66 25.45 -4.65
CA VAL A 27 20.29 25.80 -5.08
C VAL A 27 19.67 26.82 -4.11
N LEU A 28 19.20 27.96 -4.63
CA LEU A 28 18.38 28.91 -3.86
C LEU A 28 17.25 28.14 -3.15
N ALA A 29 17.01 28.43 -1.86
CA ALA A 29 16.00 27.74 -1.05
C ALA A 29 14.62 27.64 -1.75
N ASP A 30 14.27 28.64 -2.55
CA ASP A 30 13.01 28.77 -3.29
C ASP A 30 12.91 27.89 -4.56
N LYS A 31 14.04 27.32 -5.02
CA LYS A 31 14.14 26.41 -6.17
C LYS A 31 14.40 24.96 -5.76
N SER A 32 14.43 24.67 -4.47
CA SER A 32 14.62 23.32 -3.98
C SER A 32 13.52 22.41 -4.52
N PRO A 33 13.85 21.28 -5.17
CA PRO A 33 12.83 20.35 -5.65
C PRO A 33 12.01 19.82 -4.48
N ALA A 34 10.70 19.70 -4.67
CA ALA A 34 9.82 19.13 -3.66
C ALA A 34 10.31 17.75 -3.24
N THR A 35 10.24 17.48 -1.92
CA THR A 35 10.60 16.19 -1.35
C THR A 35 9.75 15.08 -1.98
N LYS A 36 10.39 13.97 -2.35
CA LYS A 36 9.68 12.81 -2.89
C LYS A 36 9.06 12.03 -1.75
N GLU A 37 7.74 11.96 -1.74
CA GLU A 37 6.96 11.20 -0.76
C GLU A 37 6.41 9.91 -1.39
N PHE A 38 6.43 8.84 -0.61
CA PHE A 38 5.95 7.52 -1.00
C PHE A 38 5.04 6.95 0.09
N LYS A 39 3.99 6.23 -0.32
CA LYS A 39 3.15 5.48 0.62
C LYS A 39 3.44 3.99 0.54
N ILE A 40 3.60 3.35 1.70
CA ILE A 40 3.91 1.93 1.78
C ILE A 40 2.87 1.26 2.68
N GLN A 41 2.27 0.20 2.17
CA GLN A 41 1.43 -0.70 2.95
C GLN A 41 2.17 -2.00 3.23
N ILE A 42 2.19 -2.46 4.47
CA ILE A 42 2.89 -3.67 4.90
C ILE A 42 1.88 -4.79 5.12
N LYS A 43 2.15 -5.96 4.54
CA LYS A 43 1.39 -7.18 4.76
C LYS A 43 2.32 -8.31 5.16
N ALA A 44 2.22 -8.71 6.42
CA ALA A 44 2.92 -9.86 6.97
C ALA A 44 2.04 -11.12 6.96
N THR A 45 2.63 -12.29 6.72
CA THR A 45 1.94 -13.58 6.87
C THR A 45 2.89 -14.69 7.29
N ASP A 46 2.42 -15.60 8.14
CA ASP A 46 3.16 -16.81 8.54
C ASP A 46 2.96 -18.01 7.60
N LEU A 47 2.16 -17.82 6.54
CA LEU A 47 1.86 -18.86 5.56
C LEU A 47 2.63 -18.56 4.28
N LYS A 48 3.28 -19.57 3.70
CA LYS A 48 3.87 -19.50 2.36
C LYS A 48 2.80 -19.40 1.27
N LYS A 49 2.03 -18.32 1.29
CA LYS A 49 1.03 -17.99 0.29
C LYS A 49 1.56 -16.81 -0.52
N ARG A 50 2.22 -17.13 -1.65
CA ARG A 50 2.61 -16.17 -2.70
C ARG A 50 1.48 -15.24 -3.16
N LYS A 51 0.23 -15.58 -2.86
CA LYS A 51 -0.96 -14.77 -3.12
C LYS A 51 -1.61 -14.40 -1.80
N LEU A 52 -1.15 -13.31 -1.20
CA LEU A 52 -1.86 -12.65 -0.12
C LEU A 52 -3.09 -11.94 -0.70
N PRO A 53 -4.32 -12.34 -0.32
CA PRO A 53 -5.50 -11.67 -0.81
C PRO A 53 -5.54 -10.24 -0.24
N ILE A 54 -5.50 -9.26 -1.14
CA ILE A 54 -5.77 -7.86 -0.79
C ILE A 54 -7.18 -7.56 -1.25
N SER A 55 -7.98 -6.95 -0.38
CA SER A 55 -9.32 -6.54 -0.76
C SER A 55 -9.26 -5.49 -1.87
N LEU A 56 -10.21 -5.57 -2.80
CA LEU A 56 -10.32 -4.63 -3.91
C LEU A 56 -10.51 -3.19 -3.41
N SER A 57 -11.23 -3.00 -2.30
CA SER A 57 -11.40 -1.70 -1.65
C SER A 57 -10.07 -1.10 -1.21
N ASN A 58 -9.17 -1.91 -0.65
CA ASN A 58 -7.86 -1.45 -0.20
C ASN A 58 -6.93 -1.14 -1.38
N LEU A 59 -6.95 -1.98 -2.43
CA LEU A 59 -6.23 -1.68 -3.68
C LEU A 59 -6.71 -0.41 -4.35
N MET A 60 -8.03 -0.15 -4.40
CA MET A 60 -8.57 1.09 -4.94
C MET A 60 -8.05 2.33 -4.20
N ARG A 61 -7.87 2.25 -2.88
CA ARG A 61 -7.33 3.36 -2.08
C ARG A 61 -5.88 3.67 -2.45
N LEU A 62 -5.07 2.63 -2.69
CA LEU A 62 -3.71 2.78 -3.21
C LEU A 62 -3.72 3.40 -4.61
N CYS A 63 -4.59 2.92 -5.50
CA CYS A 63 -4.68 3.39 -6.88
C CYS A 63 -5.20 4.83 -7.02
N ASN A 64 -6.04 5.29 -6.10
CA ASN A 64 -6.62 6.64 -6.11
C ASN A 64 -5.72 7.69 -5.43
N THR A 65 -4.59 7.29 -4.87
CA THR A 65 -3.66 8.21 -4.21
C THR A 65 -2.79 8.90 -5.26
N PRO A 66 -2.57 10.23 -5.17
CA PRO A 66 -1.74 10.96 -6.14
C PRO A 66 -0.23 10.70 -5.98
N LEU A 67 0.17 10.10 -4.86
CA LEU A 67 1.55 9.72 -4.54
C LEU A 67 1.88 8.31 -5.02
N PRO A 68 3.14 8.03 -5.38
CA PRO A 68 3.61 6.68 -5.65
C PRO A 68 3.39 5.76 -4.44
N CYS A 69 2.81 4.59 -4.72
CA CYS A 69 2.41 3.62 -3.70
C CYS A 69 3.11 2.27 -3.90
N PHE A 70 3.47 1.63 -2.78
CA PHE A 70 4.06 0.30 -2.75
C PHE A 70 3.36 -0.59 -1.73
N ILE A 71 3.42 -1.90 -1.99
CA ILE A 71 3.00 -2.93 -1.03
C ILE A 71 4.23 -3.78 -0.69
N LEU A 72 4.58 -3.80 0.58
CA LEU A 72 5.62 -4.66 1.13
C LEU A 72 4.98 -5.93 1.68
N PHE A 73 5.35 -7.08 1.14
CA PHE A 73 4.96 -8.38 1.65
C PHE A 73 6.11 -8.99 2.44
N LEU A 74 5.80 -9.44 3.65
CA LEU A 74 6.72 -10.16 4.53
C LEU A 74 6.15 -11.56 4.76
N GLU A 75 6.83 -12.57 4.24
CA GLU A 75 6.48 -13.98 4.48
C GLU A 75 7.38 -14.55 5.57
N TYR A 76 6.76 -15.01 6.66
CA TYR A 76 7.40 -15.64 7.80
C TYR A 76 7.14 -17.14 7.77
N ASN A 77 8.05 -17.91 8.36
CA ASN A 77 7.92 -19.36 8.51
C ASN A 77 8.01 -19.74 9.99
N LYS A 78 7.09 -19.17 10.78
CA LYS A 78 6.98 -19.38 12.24
C LYS A 78 8.27 -19.06 13.03
N LYS A 79 9.19 -18.31 12.42
CA LYS A 79 10.42 -17.79 13.03
C LYS A 79 10.31 -16.27 13.12
N SER A 80 11.12 -15.67 13.99
CA SER A 80 11.16 -14.21 14.19
C SER A 80 11.72 -13.43 13.00
N GLU A 81 12.35 -14.09 12.03
CA GLU A 81 12.91 -13.47 10.83
C GLU A 81 12.04 -13.79 9.59
N PRO A 82 11.79 -12.79 8.71
CA PRO A 82 11.06 -13.02 7.47
C PRO A 82 11.87 -13.92 6.53
N GLU A 83 11.26 -14.99 6.03
CA GLU A 83 11.86 -15.90 5.04
C GLU A 83 11.88 -15.25 3.65
N SER A 84 10.91 -14.40 3.33
CA SER A 84 10.86 -13.71 2.04
C SER A 84 10.25 -12.32 2.17
N VAL A 85 10.82 -11.38 1.42
CA VAL A 85 10.41 -9.98 1.39
C VAL A 85 10.17 -9.59 -0.06
N PHE A 86 8.96 -9.13 -0.38
CA PHE A 86 8.61 -8.67 -1.72
C PHE A 86 8.10 -7.24 -1.67
N LEU A 87 8.68 -6.36 -2.47
CA LEU A 87 8.16 -5.01 -2.67
C LEU A 87 7.47 -4.93 -4.03
N VAL A 88 6.19 -4.59 -4.02
CA VAL A 88 5.37 -4.45 -5.23
C VAL A 88 5.03 -2.99 -5.43
N HIS A 89 5.52 -2.42 -6.54
CA HIS A 89 5.14 -1.09 -6.99
C HIS A 89 3.76 -1.10 -7.63
N ILE A 90 2.88 -0.18 -7.21
CA ILE A 90 1.57 0.02 -7.82
C ILE A 90 1.74 0.76 -9.16
N SER A 91 2.06 0.00 -10.20
CA SER A 91 2.24 0.51 -11.56
C SER A 91 0.89 0.80 -12.24
N LYS A 92 0.96 1.48 -13.38
CA LYS A 92 -0.21 1.76 -14.24
C LYS A 92 -1.00 0.51 -14.59
N ASP A 93 -0.34 -0.62 -14.83
CA ASP A 93 -1.00 -1.88 -15.18
C ASP A 93 -1.83 -2.43 -14.01
N ILE A 94 -1.28 -2.34 -12.79
CA ILE A 94 -1.99 -2.75 -11.57
C ILE A 94 -3.18 -1.82 -11.34
N ILE A 95 -2.99 -0.52 -11.47
CA ILE A 95 -4.05 0.49 -11.35
C ILE A 95 -5.17 0.21 -12.34
N PHE A 96 -4.83 -0.01 -13.62
CA PHE A 96 -5.80 -0.31 -14.65
C PHE A 96 -6.61 -1.56 -14.33
N ASN A 97 -5.94 -2.65 -13.94
CA ASN A 97 -6.61 -3.90 -13.59
C ASN A 97 -7.53 -3.76 -12.37
N VAL A 98 -7.08 -3.05 -11.33
CA VAL A 98 -7.88 -2.78 -10.13
C VAL A 98 -9.13 -1.96 -10.47
N LEU A 99 -8.98 -0.87 -11.23
CA LEU A 99 -10.10 -0.01 -11.63
C LEU A 99 -11.07 -0.74 -12.57
N LYS A 100 -10.57 -1.57 -13.47
CA LYS A 100 -11.39 -2.43 -14.33
C LYS A 100 -12.21 -3.41 -13.50
N SER A 101 -11.58 -4.15 -12.59
CA SER A 101 -12.30 -5.08 -11.69
C SER A 101 -13.27 -4.38 -10.76
N ALA A 102 -12.96 -3.16 -10.31
CA ALA A 102 -13.89 -2.33 -9.52
C ALA A 102 -15.14 -1.97 -10.33
N ARG A 103 -14.96 -1.57 -11.59
CA ARG A 103 -16.06 -1.27 -12.50
C ARG A 103 -16.92 -2.51 -12.78
N GLU A 104 -16.31 -3.65 -13.11
CA GLU A 104 -17.01 -4.92 -13.32
C GLU A 104 -17.83 -5.35 -12.09
N ASN A 105 -17.26 -5.21 -10.88
CA ASN A 105 -17.97 -5.49 -9.64
C ASN A 105 -19.12 -4.52 -9.36
N SER A 106 -18.98 -3.24 -9.75
CA SER A 106 -20.05 -2.26 -9.60
C SER A 106 -21.25 -2.55 -10.51
N LEU A 107 -21.01 -3.10 -11.70
CA LEU A 107 -22.04 -3.50 -12.65
C LEU A 107 -22.74 -4.81 -12.23
N ASN A 108 -22.02 -5.72 -11.58
CA ASN A 108 -22.55 -6.97 -11.02
C ASN A 108 -23.36 -6.81 -9.71
N LYS A 109 -23.76 -5.59 -9.33
CA LYS A 109 -24.61 -5.31 -8.15
C LYS A 109 -26.05 -5.80 -8.26
N GLU A 110 -26.34 -6.79 -9.11
CA GLU A 110 -27.50 -7.66 -8.89
C GLU A 110 -27.25 -8.56 -7.68
N ARG A 111 -27.61 -8.03 -6.50
CA ARG A 111 -27.94 -8.70 -5.24
C ARG A 111 -27.48 -10.17 -5.08
N LYS A 112 -26.21 -10.41 -4.76
CA LYS A 112 -25.87 -11.62 -3.99
C LYS A 112 -26.04 -11.34 -2.50
N ASN A 113 -27.29 -11.48 -2.04
CA ASN A 113 -27.60 -11.67 -0.62
C ASN A 113 -26.92 -12.97 -0.15
N PHE A 114 -25.67 -12.89 0.28
CA PHE A 114 -25.00 -13.97 1.00
C PHE A 114 -25.47 -13.94 2.46
N ASN A 115 -26.71 -14.39 2.69
CA ASN A 115 -27.12 -14.86 4.01
C ASN A 115 -27.97 -16.12 3.83
N LYS A 116 -27.31 -17.22 3.50
CA LYS A 116 -27.77 -18.56 3.87
C LYS A 116 -26.62 -19.21 4.63
N LYS A 117 -26.76 -19.25 5.96
CA LYS A 117 -25.95 -20.13 6.81
C LYS A 117 -26.38 -21.59 6.52
N PRO A 118 -25.44 -22.55 6.63
CA PRO A 118 -25.75 -23.98 6.57
C PRO A 118 -26.68 -24.41 7.71
#